data_AF-A0A7S3XA98-F1
#
_entry.id   AF-A0A7S3XA98-F1
#
_cell.length_a   1.000
_cell.length_b   1.000
_cell.length_c   1.000
_cell.angle_alpha   90.00
_cell.angle_beta   90.00
_cell.angle_gamma   90.00
#
_symmetry.space_group_name_H-M   'P 1'
#
loop_
_entity.id
_entity.type
_entity.pdbx_description
1 polymer ?
#
loop_
_entity_poly.entity_id
_entity_poly.type
_entity_poly.pdbx_seq_one_letter_code
_entity_poly.pdbx_strand_id
1 'polypeptide(L)'
;DSVAAPPLTSFKSVDSVEDLPVSSTAFDVCIWLGDLNYRIQGNRAVVDKLLAPATASRRMEADWQGEESHWRSMCEVLLANDQLNQERRAGHVFVGFEEAPITFRPTYKYDKDSDVYDTSEKCRIPAYTDRILFRSRKPGHVRAIRYAACDALRTSDHRPVLAHLVVMYKEGVPILTSEERARERRRRSSASDEVTTTQSTVCSVM
;
A
#
# COMPACT_ATOMS: atom_id res chain seq x y z
N ASP A 1 -25.50 -15.66 26.45
CA ASP A 1 -25.24 -14.25 26.10
C ASP A 1 -24.39 -14.13 24.86
N SER A 2 -25.05 -14.09 23.70
CA SER A 2 -24.41 -13.94 22.38
C SER A 2 -24.27 -12.45 22.06
N VAL A 3 -23.04 -11.93 22.08
CA VAL A 3 -22.75 -10.57 21.63
C VAL A 3 -22.82 -10.55 20.10
N ALA A 4 -23.87 -9.95 19.55
CA ALA A 4 -24.01 -9.72 18.13
C ALA A 4 -22.93 -8.75 17.64
N ALA A 5 -22.27 -9.10 16.53
CA ALA A 5 -21.36 -8.20 15.85
C ALA A 5 -22.11 -6.94 15.37
N PRO A 6 -21.49 -5.74 15.41
CA PRO A 6 -22.13 -4.53 14.92
C PRO A 6 -22.42 -4.65 13.41
N PRO A 7 -23.53 -4.05 12.92
CA PRO A 7 -23.85 -4.11 11.51
C PRO A 7 -22.77 -3.41 10.70
N LEU A 8 -22.36 -4.04 9.60
CA LEU A 8 -21.52 -3.44 8.57
C LEU A 8 -22.19 -2.12 8.12
N THR A 9 -21.57 -1.00 8.46
CA THR A 9 -21.96 0.30 7.94
C THR A 9 -21.90 0.25 6.42
N SER A 10 -23.06 0.45 5.77
CA SER A 10 -23.15 0.58 4.31
C SER A 10 -22.21 1.71 3.86
N PHE A 11 -21.16 1.33 3.14
CA PHE A 11 -20.31 2.29 2.45
C PHE A 11 -21.05 2.75 1.19
N LYS A 12 -21.23 4.06 1.06
CA LYS A 12 -21.79 4.68 -0.15
C LYS A 12 -20.79 4.53 -1.29
N SER A 13 -21.28 4.29 -2.51
CA SER A 13 -20.45 4.41 -3.71
C SER A 13 -19.84 5.80 -3.77
N VAL A 14 -18.54 5.87 -4.01
CA VAL A 14 -17.82 7.13 -4.17
C VAL A 14 -17.76 7.41 -5.67
N ASP A 15 -18.77 8.09 -6.17
CA ASP A 15 -18.92 8.41 -7.60
C ASP A 15 -18.11 9.66 -8.01
N SER A 16 -17.54 10.38 -7.03
CA SER A 16 -16.85 11.65 -7.23
C SER A 16 -15.67 11.85 -6.27
N VAL A 17 -14.59 12.48 -6.75
CA VAL A 17 -13.39 12.85 -5.96
C VAL A 17 -13.73 13.78 -4.78
N GLU A 18 -14.88 14.46 -4.88
CA GLU A 18 -15.44 15.39 -3.89
C GLU A 18 -16.03 14.68 -2.66
N ASP A 19 -16.30 13.37 -2.75
CA ASP A 19 -16.86 12.55 -1.66
C ASP A 19 -15.79 11.81 -0.85
N LEU A 20 -14.50 12.07 -1.11
CA LEU A 20 -13.39 11.42 -0.39
C LEU A 20 -13.29 11.91 1.07
N PRO A 21 -12.95 11.03 2.03
CA PRO A 21 -12.85 11.40 3.44
C PRO A 21 -11.88 12.57 3.66
N VAL A 22 -12.40 13.58 4.37
CA VAL A 22 -11.90 14.96 4.59
C VAL A 22 -10.44 15.05 5.06
N SER A 23 -9.89 14.02 5.69
CA SER A 23 -8.55 14.04 6.30
C SER A 23 -7.42 14.07 5.25
N SER A 24 -7.54 13.27 4.20
CA SER A 24 -6.46 13.14 3.22
C SER A 24 -6.42 14.34 2.27
N THR A 25 -7.58 14.92 1.91
CA THR A 25 -7.68 16.04 0.94
C THR A 25 -7.09 17.34 1.47
N ALA A 26 -6.86 17.42 2.78
CA ALA A 26 -6.17 18.52 3.44
C ALA A 26 -4.71 18.68 3.00
N PHE A 27 -4.05 17.63 2.50
CA PHE A 27 -2.65 17.65 2.12
C PHE A 27 -2.48 17.59 0.59
N ASP A 28 -1.42 18.22 0.07
CA ASP A 28 -1.08 18.12 -1.35
C ASP A 28 -0.49 16.75 -1.69
N VAL A 29 0.23 16.14 -0.74
CA VAL A 29 0.75 14.78 -0.83
C VAL A 29 0.49 14.06 0.48
N CYS A 30 -0.12 12.88 0.40
CA CYS A 30 -0.28 11.94 1.51
C CYS A 30 0.54 10.70 1.23
N ILE A 31 1.30 10.23 2.22
CA ILE A 31 1.96 8.93 2.18
C ILE A 31 1.42 8.15 3.38
N TRP A 32 0.87 6.96 3.11
CA TRP A 32 0.34 6.04 4.09
C TRP A 32 1.17 4.76 4.04
N LEU A 33 1.81 4.39 5.15
CA LEU A 33 2.63 3.19 5.18
C LEU A 33 2.55 2.47 6.53
N GLY A 34 2.79 1.16 6.49
CA GLY A 34 2.88 0.33 7.70
C GLY A 34 2.48 -1.11 7.45
N ASP A 35 2.39 -1.87 8.54
CA ASP A 35 1.74 -3.18 8.56
C ASP A 35 0.22 -2.97 8.54
N LEU A 36 -0.36 -3.03 7.34
CA LEU A 36 -1.82 -2.92 7.13
C LEU A 36 -2.54 -4.25 7.37
N ASN A 37 -1.78 -5.33 7.59
CA ASN A 37 -2.24 -6.66 7.96
C ASN A 37 -3.23 -7.37 7.01
N TYR A 38 -3.46 -6.83 5.81
CA TYR A 38 -4.21 -7.52 4.76
C TYR A 38 -3.48 -8.80 4.33
N ARG A 39 -4.26 -9.86 4.08
CA ARG A 39 -3.75 -11.20 3.79
C ARG A 39 -4.04 -11.61 2.35
N ILE A 40 -3.34 -12.63 1.89
CA ILE A 40 -3.69 -13.34 0.67
C ILE A 40 -4.79 -14.34 1.01
N GLN A 41 -5.92 -14.26 0.32
CA GLN A 41 -6.97 -15.27 0.41
C GLN A 41 -6.54 -16.53 -0.35
N GLY A 42 -6.71 -17.70 0.27
CA GLY A 42 -6.44 -18.95 -0.42
C GLY A 42 -6.02 -20.07 0.51
N ASN A 43 -5.45 -21.12 -0.10
CA ASN A 43 -4.94 -22.28 0.59
C ASN A 43 -3.40 -22.20 0.69
N ARG A 44 -2.85 -22.44 1.89
CA ARG A 44 -1.40 -22.40 2.15
C ARG A 44 -0.60 -23.24 1.15
N ALA A 45 -1.01 -24.48 0.90
CA ALA A 45 -0.29 -25.39 0.01
C ALA A 45 -0.30 -24.92 -1.46
N VAL A 46 -1.32 -24.16 -1.88
CA VAL A 46 -1.36 -23.55 -3.21
C VAL A 46 -0.41 -22.36 -3.25
N VAL A 47 -0.43 -21.49 -2.24
CA VAL A 47 0.47 -20.34 -2.15
C VAL A 47 1.93 -20.78 -2.12
N ASP A 48 2.27 -21.82 -1.36
CA ASP A 48 3.63 -22.36 -1.33
C ASP A 48 4.09 -22.86 -2.71
N LYS A 49 3.20 -23.50 -3.49
CA LYS A 49 3.49 -23.92 -4.87
C LYS A 49 3.71 -22.73 -5.81
N LEU A 50 2.95 -21.65 -5.66
CA LEU A 50 3.13 -20.42 -6.45
C LEU A 50 4.44 -19.71 -6.10
N LEU A 51 4.92 -19.85 -4.86
CA LEU A 51 6.17 -19.25 -4.37
C LEU A 51 7.40 -20.12 -4.66
N ALA A 52 7.21 -21.41 -4.97
CA ALA A 52 8.28 -22.33 -5.28
C ALA A 52 9.03 -21.90 -6.56
N PRO A 53 10.35 -22.12 -6.64
CA PRO A 53 11.11 -21.83 -7.85
C PRO A 53 10.60 -22.67 -9.04
N ALA A 54 10.73 -22.14 -10.25
CA ALA A 54 10.23 -22.76 -11.48
C ALA A 54 10.75 -24.20 -11.68
N THR A 55 11.97 -24.47 -11.19
CA THR A 55 12.64 -25.79 -11.22
C THR A 55 11.92 -26.87 -10.40
N ALA A 56 11.15 -26.50 -9.38
CA ALA A 56 10.35 -27.45 -8.60
C ALA A 56 9.12 -27.96 -9.36
N SER A 57 8.66 -27.22 -10.38
CA SER A 57 7.43 -27.47 -11.11
C SER A 57 7.65 -28.09 -12.50
N ARG A 58 8.89 -28.11 -13.02
CA ARG A 58 9.23 -28.72 -14.33
C ARG A 58 10.56 -29.46 -14.30
N ARG A 59 10.57 -30.63 -14.94
CA ARG A 59 11.73 -31.52 -15.15
C ARG A 59 12.71 -31.05 -16.24
N MET A 60 12.74 -29.78 -16.67
CA MET A 60 13.55 -29.40 -17.84
C MET A 60 14.27 -28.06 -17.69
N GLU A 61 15.46 -28.05 -18.31
CA GLU A 61 16.57 -27.10 -18.21
C GLU A 61 16.23 -25.68 -18.68
N ALA A 62 16.47 -24.76 -17.75
CA ALA A 62 16.92 -23.38 -17.85
C ALA A 62 17.11 -22.71 -19.23
N ASP A 63 16.18 -21.80 -19.55
CA ASP A 63 16.52 -20.49 -20.12
C ASP A 63 16.44 -19.45 -18.98
N TRP A 64 17.50 -18.67 -18.78
CA TRP A 64 17.62 -17.66 -17.71
C TRP A 64 16.47 -16.61 -17.71
N GLN A 65 15.84 -16.36 -18.86
CA GLN A 65 14.69 -15.46 -18.99
C GLN A 65 13.36 -16.08 -18.48
N GLY A 66 13.32 -17.40 -18.30
CA GLY A 66 12.12 -18.14 -17.89
C GLY A 66 11.77 -17.97 -16.41
N GLU A 67 12.76 -17.82 -15.52
CA GLU A 67 12.51 -17.73 -14.07
C GLU A 67 11.86 -16.41 -13.66
N GLU A 68 12.32 -15.29 -14.21
CA GLU A 68 11.74 -13.96 -13.91
C GLU A 68 10.31 -13.85 -14.47
N SER A 69 10.08 -14.37 -15.68
CA SER A 69 8.76 -14.39 -16.30
C SER A 69 7.79 -15.31 -15.54
N HIS A 70 8.25 -16.48 -15.10
CA HIS A 70 7.46 -17.38 -14.28
C HIS A 70 7.08 -16.75 -12.93
N TRP A 71 8.05 -16.18 -12.23
CA TRP A 71 7.81 -15.46 -10.98
C TRP A 71 6.78 -14.34 -11.17
N ARG A 72 6.91 -13.53 -12.22
CA ARG A 72 5.95 -12.45 -12.52
C ARG A 72 4.52 -12.98 -12.63
N SER A 73 4.30 -14.04 -13.41
CA SER A 73 2.97 -14.63 -13.56
C SER A 73 2.42 -15.18 -12.23
N MET A 74 3.26 -15.81 -11.41
CA MET A 74 2.82 -16.30 -10.09
C MET A 74 2.52 -15.15 -9.13
N CYS A 75 3.31 -14.07 -9.17
CA CYS A 75 3.07 -12.85 -8.40
C CYS A 75 1.73 -12.22 -8.76
N GLU A 76 1.36 -12.17 -10.04
CA GLU A 76 0.04 -11.67 -10.48
C GLU A 76 -1.12 -12.48 -9.86
N VAL A 77 -1.00 -13.81 -9.80
CA VAL A 77 -2.01 -14.67 -9.16
C VAL A 77 -2.10 -14.38 -7.66
N LEU A 78 -0.97 -14.22 -6.97
CA LEU A 78 -0.94 -13.86 -5.54
C LEU A 78 -1.60 -12.48 -5.30
N LEU A 79 -1.26 -11.47 -6.11
CA LEU A 79 -1.79 -10.11 -5.99
C LEU A 79 -3.25 -9.99 -6.43
N ALA A 80 -3.77 -10.91 -7.25
CA ALA A 80 -5.19 -11.01 -7.54
C ALA A 80 -6.00 -11.47 -6.32
N ASN A 81 -5.38 -12.27 -5.44
CA ASN A 81 -5.97 -12.79 -4.20
C ASN A 81 -5.58 -11.99 -2.94
N ASP A 82 -4.82 -10.91 -3.10
CA ASP A 82 -4.47 -9.98 -2.03
C ASP A 82 -5.69 -9.15 -1.60
N GLN A 83 -6.06 -9.20 -0.33
CA GLN A 83 -7.25 -8.52 0.20
C GLN A 83 -7.17 -6.99 0.00
N LEU A 84 -6.01 -6.37 0.20
CA LEU A 84 -5.89 -4.91 0.02
C LEU A 84 -6.19 -4.53 -1.43
N ASN A 85 -5.65 -5.27 -2.40
CA ASN A 85 -5.94 -5.05 -3.82
C ASN A 85 -7.42 -5.24 -4.16
N GLN A 86 -8.07 -6.26 -3.59
CA GLN A 86 -9.50 -6.51 -3.79
C GLN A 86 -10.35 -5.36 -3.22
N GLU A 87 -10.11 -4.96 -1.98
CA GLU A 87 -10.85 -3.89 -1.30
C GLU A 87 -10.62 -2.53 -1.97
N ARG A 88 -9.40 -2.26 -2.48
CA ARG A 88 -9.10 -1.05 -3.27
C ARG A 88 -9.81 -1.03 -4.62
N ARG A 89 -9.82 -2.16 -5.34
CA ARG A 89 -10.55 -2.28 -6.63
C ARG A 89 -12.06 -2.13 -6.44
N ALA A 90 -12.59 -2.59 -5.31
CA ALA A 90 -14.00 -2.40 -4.94
C ALA A 90 -14.31 -0.98 -4.44
N GLY A 91 -13.30 -0.13 -4.22
CA GLY A 91 -13.48 1.23 -3.73
C GLY A 91 -13.83 1.33 -2.24
N HIS A 92 -13.64 0.26 -1.46
CA HIS A 92 -13.98 0.24 -0.03
C HIS A 92 -12.93 0.96 0.83
N VAL A 93 -11.66 0.92 0.42
CA VAL A 93 -10.52 1.44 1.20
C VAL A 93 -9.54 2.18 0.31
N PHE A 94 -8.79 3.12 0.90
CA PHE A 94 -7.70 3.86 0.24
C PHE A 94 -8.10 4.47 -1.12
N VAL A 95 -9.34 4.96 -1.23
CA VAL A 95 -9.84 5.57 -2.46
C VAL A 95 -8.99 6.79 -2.84
N GLY A 96 -8.58 6.82 -4.10
CA GLY A 96 -7.68 7.85 -4.64
C GLY A 96 -6.20 7.67 -4.28
N PHE A 97 -5.82 6.68 -3.45
CA PHE A 97 -4.42 6.34 -3.26
C PHE A 97 -3.92 5.38 -4.34
N GLU A 98 -2.67 5.61 -4.73
CA GLU A 98 -1.89 4.77 -5.63
C GLU A 98 -0.90 3.92 -4.81
N GLU A 99 -0.48 2.80 -5.38
CA GLU A 99 0.59 1.96 -4.85
C GLU A 99 1.45 1.53 -6.03
N ALA A 100 2.77 1.52 -5.85
CA ALA A 100 3.66 1.09 -6.92
C ALA A 100 3.53 -0.42 -7.18
N PRO A 101 3.82 -0.92 -8.40
CA PRO A 101 3.75 -2.34 -8.69
C PRO A 101 4.61 -3.16 -7.71
N ILE A 102 3.99 -4.16 -7.07
CA ILE A 102 4.70 -5.10 -6.20
C ILE A 102 5.38 -6.15 -7.08
N THR A 103 6.70 -6.18 -7.05
CA THR A 103 7.53 -7.15 -7.79
C THR A 103 8.37 -8.05 -6.87
N PHE A 104 8.23 -7.86 -5.56
CA PHE A 104 8.91 -8.62 -4.51
C PHE A 104 8.01 -9.71 -3.91
N ARG A 105 8.62 -10.64 -3.17
CA ARG A 105 7.92 -11.74 -2.50
C ARG A 105 7.11 -11.26 -1.28
N PRO A 106 6.09 -12.02 -0.81
CA PRO A 106 5.38 -11.69 0.42
C PRO A 106 6.32 -11.41 1.59
N THR A 107 6.01 -10.39 2.39
CA THR A 107 6.91 -9.86 3.43
C THR A 107 6.67 -10.49 4.81
N TYR A 108 5.60 -11.25 4.95
CA TYR A 108 5.18 -11.92 6.18
C TYR A 108 4.64 -13.32 5.83
N LYS A 109 4.67 -14.32 6.70
CA LYS A 109 5.41 -14.43 7.96
C LYS A 109 6.61 -15.33 7.74
N TYR A 110 7.81 -14.89 8.12
CA TYR A 110 9.01 -15.69 8.07
C TYR A 110 9.33 -16.31 9.43
N ASP A 111 10.00 -17.47 9.42
CA ASP A 111 10.73 -17.93 10.58
C ASP A 111 11.95 -17.02 10.78
N LYS A 112 12.22 -16.62 12.03
CA LYS A 112 13.30 -15.69 12.36
C LYS A 112 14.65 -16.21 11.86
N ASP A 113 15.50 -15.28 11.43
CA ASP A 113 16.84 -15.55 10.94
C ASP A 113 16.90 -16.49 9.72
N SER A 114 15.79 -16.64 8.99
CA SER A 114 15.67 -17.52 7.83
C SER A 114 14.84 -16.88 6.71
N ASP A 115 14.97 -17.40 5.48
CA ASP A 115 14.09 -17.06 4.35
C ASP A 115 12.94 -18.07 4.16
N VAL A 116 12.65 -18.88 5.19
CA VAL A 116 11.57 -19.86 5.20
C VAL A 116 10.31 -19.22 5.76
N TYR A 117 9.18 -19.40 5.08
CA TYR A 117 7.88 -18.95 5.57
C TYR A 117 7.36 -19.85 6.69
N ASP A 118 6.68 -19.23 7.67
CA ASP A 118 6.18 -19.78 8.93
C ASP A 118 5.96 -21.30 8.94
N THR A 119 6.86 -22.00 9.62
CA THR A 119 6.80 -23.46 9.87
C THR A 119 6.19 -23.79 11.23
N SER A 120 5.73 -22.79 11.99
CA SER A 120 5.00 -23.04 13.23
C SER A 120 3.67 -23.77 12.97
N GLU A 121 3.06 -24.27 14.04
CA GLU A 121 1.76 -24.94 14.01
C GLU A 121 0.66 -24.11 13.31
N LYS A 122 0.76 -22.77 13.38
CA LYS A 122 -0.22 -21.87 12.75
C LYS A 122 -0.09 -21.83 11.22
N CYS A 123 1.09 -22.19 10.68
CA CYS A 123 1.39 -22.28 9.26
C CYS A 123 0.80 -21.12 8.44
N ARG A 124 1.04 -19.88 8.88
CA ARG A 124 0.41 -18.67 8.31
C ARG A 124 0.69 -18.56 6.82
N ILE A 125 -0.34 -18.30 6.02
CA ILE A 125 -0.18 -18.05 4.59
C ILE A 125 0.72 -16.81 4.39
N PRO A 126 1.76 -16.89 3.55
CA PRO A 126 2.56 -15.73 3.18
C PRO A 126 1.69 -14.57 2.67
N ALA A 127 1.95 -13.35 3.11
CA ALA A 127 1.14 -12.17 2.81
C ALA A 127 1.99 -10.88 2.63
N TYR A 128 1.40 -9.93 1.92
CA TYR A 128 1.92 -8.58 1.73
C TYR A 128 1.29 -7.65 2.79
N THR A 129 1.73 -7.82 4.04
CA THR A 129 1.21 -7.05 5.18
C THR A 129 1.76 -5.63 5.20
N ASP A 130 3.00 -5.45 4.75
CA ASP A 130 3.75 -4.19 4.83
C ASP A 130 3.62 -3.41 3.52
N ARG A 131 2.92 -2.27 3.54
CA ARG A 131 2.48 -1.57 2.32
C ARG A 131 2.82 -0.08 2.37
N ILE A 132 3.03 0.52 1.20
CA ILE A 132 3.30 1.96 1.06
C ILE A 132 2.40 2.49 -0.06
N LEU A 133 1.40 3.26 0.34
CA LEU A 133 0.46 3.92 -0.56
C LEU A 133 0.72 5.42 -0.55
N PHE A 134 0.47 6.07 -1.67
CA PHE A 134 0.64 7.51 -1.79
C PHE A 134 -0.48 8.12 -2.61
N ARG A 135 -0.76 9.39 -2.36
CA ARG A 135 -1.73 10.17 -3.11
C ARG A 135 -1.21 11.58 -3.27
N SER A 136 -1.52 12.18 -4.41
CA SER A 136 -1.35 13.61 -4.61
C SER A 136 -2.66 14.27 -4.98
N ARG A 137 -2.85 15.52 -4.54
CA ARG A 137 -3.99 16.35 -4.93
C ARG A 137 -3.99 16.63 -6.43
N LYS A 138 -2.80 16.75 -7.01
CA LYS A 138 -2.58 16.95 -8.45
C LYS A 138 -1.96 15.68 -9.04
N PRO A 139 -2.63 15.00 -9.99
CA PRO A 139 -2.09 13.80 -10.62
C PRO A 139 -0.65 13.99 -11.11
N GLY A 140 0.19 12.97 -10.90
CA GLY A 140 1.60 12.96 -11.31
C GLY A 140 2.57 13.68 -10.36
N HIS A 141 2.10 14.42 -9.35
CA HIS A 141 2.99 15.12 -8.40
C HIS A 141 3.75 14.20 -7.45
N VAL A 142 3.35 12.95 -7.31
CA VAL A 142 4.11 11.92 -6.59
C VAL A 142 4.25 10.71 -7.51
N ARG A 143 5.45 10.14 -7.54
CA ARG A 143 5.77 8.95 -8.33
C ARG A 143 6.74 8.08 -7.55
N ALA A 144 6.46 6.78 -7.46
CA ALA A 144 7.46 5.83 -7.01
C ALA A 144 8.43 5.49 -8.14
N ILE A 145 9.73 5.61 -7.88
CA ILE A 145 10.80 5.15 -8.78
C ILE A 145 11.41 3.83 -8.33
N ARG A 146 11.17 3.44 -7.08
CA ARG A 146 11.54 2.12 -6.55
C ARG A 146 10.53 1.71 -5.50
N TYR A 147 10.16 0.43 -5.49
CA TYR A 147 9.37 -0.20 -4.44
C TYR A 147 9.87 -1.63 -4.24
N ALA A 148 10.35 -1.95 -3.04
CA ALA A 148 11.07 -3.19 -2.80
C ALA A 148 10.95 -3.65 -1.34
N ALA A 149 11.06 -4.96 -1.12
CA ALA A 149 11.38 -5.54 0.18
C ALA A 149 12.91 -5.63 0.38
N CYS A 150 13.34 -5.62 1.63
CA CYS A 150 14.73 -5.82 2.03
C CYS A 150 14.94 -7.24 2.57
N ASP A 151 15.41 -8.13 1.70
CA ASP A 151 15.66 -9.54 2.06
C ASP A 151 16.95 -9.72 2.88
N ALA A 152 17.79 -8.69 2.98
CA ALA A 152 19.04 -8.75 3.74
C ALA A 152 18.80 -8.81 5.26
N LEU A 153 17.69 -8.26 5.76
CA LEU A 153 17.36 -8.19 7.18
C LEU A 153 16.36 -9.29 7.56
N ARG A 154 16.79 -10.19 8.45
CA ARG A 154 16.04 -11.41 8.82
C ARG A 154 15.72 -11.51 10.32
N THR A 155 16.01 -10.47 11.08
CA THR A 155 15.83 -10.44 12.55
C THR A 155 14.36 -10.45 12.98
N SER A 156 13.45 -10.10 12.06
CA SER A 156 11.99 -10.10 12.25
C SER A 156 11.34 -11.17 11.37
N ASP A 157 10.13 -11.57 11.74
CA ASP A 157 9.24 -12.36 10.89
C ASP A 157 8.61 -11.54 9.75
N HIS A 158 8.86 -10.24 9.73
CA HIS A 158 8.57 -9.32 8.61
C HIS A 158 9.85 -8.92 7.87
N ARG A 159 9.73 -8.71 6.55
CA ARG A 159 10.76 -8.05 5.73
C ARG A 159 10.47 -6.55 5.60
N PRO A 160 11.45 -5.66 5.89
CA PRO A 160 11.25 -4.23 5.72
C PRO A 160 10.89 -3.89 4.27
N VAL A 161 9.94 -2.97 4.09
CA VAL A 161 9.52 -2.47 2.78
C VAL A 161 9.92 -1.02 2.62
N LEU A 162 10.43 -0.66 1.44
CA LEU A 162 10.87 0.69 1.12
C LEU A 162 10.29 1.16 -0.21
N ALA A 163 9.96 2.45 -0.28
CA ALA A 163 9.62 3.14 -1.51
C ALA A 163 10.50 4.39 -1.67
N HIS A 164 11.08 4.57 -2.85
CA HIS A 164 11.73 5.83 -3.23
C HIS A 164 10.74 6.64 -4.06
N LEU A 165 10.29 7.76 -3.51
CA LEU A 165 9.29 8.63 -4.13
C LEU A 165 9.94 9.93 -4.63
N VAL A 166 9.59 10.34 -5.84
CA VAL A 166 9.86 11.68 -6.38
C VAL A 166 8.60 12.51 -6.18
N VAL A 167 8.74 13.66 -5.51
CA VAL A 167 7.63 14.56 -5.21
C VAL A 167 7.87 15.93 -5.85
N MET A 168 6.92 16.37 -6.68
CA MET A 168 6.89 17.71 -7.24
C MET A 168 6.20 18.68 -6.27
N TYR A 169 6.93 19.69 -5.82
CA TYR A 169 6.44 20.75 -4.96
C TYR A 169 6.64 22.12 -5.60
N LYS A 170 5.84 23.11 -5.19
CA LYS A 170 6.06 24.51 -5.56
C LYS A 170 6.98 25.17 -4.54
N GLU A 171 8.05 25.77 -5.02
CA GLU A 171 8.94 26.59 -4.22
C GLU A 171 8.24 27.92 -3.85
N GLY A 172 8.46 28.43 -2.62
CA GLY A 172 7.99 29.75 -2.22
C GLY A 172 6.71 29.83 -1.36
N VAL A 173 6.22 28.73 -0.78
CA VAL A 173 5.21 28.80 0.29
C VAL A 173 5.95 28.88 1.64
N PRO A 174 5.83 29.98 2.41
CA PRO A 174 6.41 30.05 3.75
C PRO A 174 5.87 28.90 4.61
N ILE A 175 6.73 28.25 5.40
CA ILE A 175 6.27 27.27 6.39
C ILE A 175 5.50 28.04 7.47
N LEU A 176 4.18 28.04 7.37
CA LEU A 176 3.33 28.70 8.34
C LEU A 176 3.35 27.95 9.67
N THR A 177 3.40 28.71 10.77
CA THR A 177 3.15 28.21 12.12
C THR A 177 1.73 27.65 12.23
N SER A 178 1.49 26.80 13.23
CA SER A 178 0.16 26.21 13.47
C SER A 178 -0.95 27.26 13.64
N GLU A 179 -0.61 28.42 14.23
CA GLU A 179 -1.53 29.55 14.42
C GLU A 179 -1.84 30.27 13.11
N GLU A 180 -0.83 30.50 12.26
CA GLU A 180 -1.00 31.09 10.94
C GLU A 180 -1.86 30.19 10.04
N ARG A 181 -1.69 28.86 10.12
CA ARG A 181 -2.56 27.89 9.42
C ARG A 181 -4.01 27.97 9.86
N ALA A 182 -4.27 28.10 11.17
CA ALA A 182 -5.63 28.22 11.69
C ALA A 182 -6.29 29.54 11.25
N ARG A 183 -5.52 30.63 11.19
CA ARG A 183 -5.97 31.96 10.73
C ARG A 183 -6.29 31.97 9.24
N GLU A 184 -5.47 31.31 8.42
CA GLU A 184 -5.69 31.17 6.97
C GLU A 184 -6.95 30.34 6.65
N ARG A 185 -7.16 29.22 7.36
CA ARG A 185 -8.38 28.40 7.23
C ARG A 185 -9.66 29.20 7.50
N ARG A 186 -9.65 30.03 8.55
CA ARG A 186 -10.79 30.92 8.90
C ARG A 186 -11.03 31.99 7.83
N ARG A 187 -9.98 32.53 7.21
CA ARG A 187 -10.09 33.49 6.11
C ARG A 187 -10.69 32.86 4.84
N ARG A 188 -10.34 31.61 4.54
CA ARG A 188 -10.88 30.88 3.39
C ARG A 188 -12.34 30.50 3.55
N SER A 189 -12.79 30.16 4.76
CA SER A 189 -14.22 29.88 5.01
C SER A 189 -15.14 31.10 4.85
N SER A 190 -14.57 32.32 4.80
CA SER A 190 -15.32 33.58 4.66
C SER A 190 -15.22 34.24 3.28
N ALA A 191 -14.41 33.71 2.36
CA ALA A 191 -14.24 34.28 1.02
C ALA A 191 -14.99 33.41 -0.01
N SER A 192 -15.93 34.02 -0.73
CA SER A 192 -16.67 33.41 -1.85
C SER A 192 -15.72 33.00 -2.97
N ASP A 193 -15.92 31.78 -3.46
CA ASP A 193 -15.19 31.03 -4.49
C ASP A 193 -14.38 31.86 -5.50
N GLU A 194 -13.09 32.06 -5.20
CA GLU A 194 -12.06 32.26 -6.21
C GLU A 194 -10.89 31.35 -5.87
N VAL A 195 -10.77 30.24 -6.62
CA VAL A 195 -9.79 29.17 -6.39
C VAL A 195 -8.39 29.67 -6.74
N THR A 196 -7.72 30.31 -5.77
CA THR A 196 -6.27 30.54 -5.80
C THR A 196 -5.58 29.57 -4.85
N THR A 197 -5.00 28.54 -5.48
CA THR A 197 -4.36 27.40 -4.82
C THR A 197 -2.98 27.76 -4.29
N THR A 198 -2.81 27.85 -2.98
CA THR A 198 -1.52 27.74 -2.29
C THR A 198 -1.70 27.12 -0.91
N GLN A 199 -1.17 25.90 -0.68
CA GLN A 199 -0.50 25.45 0.56
C GLN A 199 -0.31 23.92 0.51
N SER A 200 0.95 23.51 0.37
CA SER A 200 1.40 22.11 0.48
C SER A 200 1.98 21.86 1.86
N THR A 201 1.31 21.01 2.63
CA THR A 201 1.92 20.33 3.78
C THR A 201 2.09 18.85 3.44
N VAL A 202 3.23 18.27 3.80
CA VAL A 202 3.45 16.83 3.81
C VAL A 202 3.10 16.33 5.21
N CYS A 203 2.23 15.33 5.31
CA CYS A 203 1.96 14.61 6.55
C CYS A 203 2.16 13.12 6.29
N SER A 204 3.03 12.50 7.09
CA SER A 204 3.09 11.06 7.24
C SER A 204 2.17 10.66 8.39
N VAL A 205 1.19 9.82 8.11
CA VAL A 205 0.48 9.09 9.15
C VAL A 205 1.24 7.78 9.34
N MET A 206 1.85 7.60 10.51
CA MET A 206 2.48 6.36 10.98
C MET A 206 1.55 5.65 11.94
#